data_AF-A0A359CHI2-F1
#
_entry.id   AF-A0A359CHI2-F1
#
_cell.length_a   1.000
_cell.length_b   1.000
_cell.length_c   1.000
_cell.angle_alpha   90.00
_cell.angle_beta   90.00
_cell.angle_gamma   90.00
#
_symmetry.space_group_name_H-M   'P 1'
#
loop_
_entity.id
_entity.type
_entity.pdbx_description
1 polymer ?
#
loop_
_entity_poly.entity_id
_entity_poly.type
_entity_poly.pdbx_seq_one_letter_code
_entity_poly.pdbx_strand_id
1 'polypeptide(L)' 'SFGCTGGQHRSVYVAQRMAEHISKKFGIKVSLVHREQNLEQEFKSR' A
#
# COMPACT_ATOMS: atom_id res chain seq x y z
N SER A 1 -4.38 8.61 -0.38
CA SER A 1 -5.26 7.51 -0.80
C SER A 1 -5.23 7.38 -2.31
N PHE A 2 -5.26 6.15 -2.84
CA PHE A 2 -5.23 5.86 -4.28
C PHE A 2 -6.59 5.35 -4.75
N GLY A 3 -7.03 5.76 -5.94
CA GLY A 3 -8.35 5.41 -6.49
C GLY A 3 -8.29 4.92 -7.93
N CYS A 4 -9.08 3.89 -8.25
CA CYS A 4 -9.44 3.50 -9.61
C CYS A 4 -10.89 2.99 -9.59
N THR A 5 -11.56 2.91 -10.75
CA THR A 5 -13.01 2.68 -10.83
C THR A 5 -13.53 1.46 -10.06
N GLY A 6 -12.70 0.40 -9.91
CA GLY A 6 -13.08 -0.82 -9.17
C GLY A 6 -12.13 -1.22 -8.04
N GLY A 7 -11.17 -0.37 -7.67
CA GLY A 7 -10.27 -0.61 -6.53
C GLY A 7 -9.34 -1.84 -6.61
N GLN A 8 -9.23 -2.52 -7.76
CA GLN A 8 -8.59 -3.84 -7.86
C GLN A 8 -7.25 -3.87 -8.63
N HIS A 9 -6.96 -2.85 -9.44
CA HIS A 9 -5.83 -2.90 -10.38
C HIS A 9 -4.84 -1.77 -10.15
N ARG A 10 -5.12 -0.58 -10.72
CA ARG A 10 -4.19 0.55 -10.72
C ARG A 10 -3.96 1.11 -9.31
N SER A 11 -5.02 1.27 -8.53
CA SER A 11 -4.91 1.76 -7.15
C SER A 11 -4.14 0.78 -6.27
N VAL A 12 -4.37 -0.52 -6.42
CA VAL A 12 -3.69 -1.58 -5.65
C VAL A 12 -2.19 -1.56 -5.92
N TYR A 13 -1.80 -1.61 -7.20
CA TYR A 13 -0.40 -1.64 -7.59
C TYR A 13 0.38 -0.42 -7.09
N VAL A 14 -0.15 0.79 -7.34
CA VAL A 14 0.55 2.02 -6.95
C VAL A 14 0.64 2.14 -5.43
N ALA A 15 -0.43 1.80 -4.70
CA ALA A 15 -0.42 1.84 -3.24
C ALA A 15 0.61 0.87 -2.64
N GLN A 16 0.70 -0.35 -3.19
CA GLN A 16 1.67 -1.35 -2.74
C GLN A 16 3.11 -0.90 -3.00
N ARG A 17 3.41 -0.43 -4.21
CA ARG A 17 4.76 0.06 -4.56
C ARG A 17 5.15 1.28 -3.74
N MET A 18 4.22 2.18 -3.44
CA MET A 18 4.49 3.34 -2.59
C MET A 18 4.79 2.91 -1.15
N ALA A 19 4.00 1.99 -0.59
CA ALA A 19 4.21 1.50 0.78
C ALA A 19 5.59 0.81 0.92
N GLU A 20 5.94 -0.07 -0.03
CA GLU A 20 7.26 -0.68 -0.10
C GLU A 20 8.39 0.35 -0.19
N HIS A 21 8.23 1.36 -1.05
CA HIS A 21 9.25 2.39 -1.25
C HIS A 21 9.46 3.23 0.00
N ILE A 22 8.39 3.71 0.64
CA ILE A 22 8.46 4.53 1.85
C ILE A 22 9.09 3.72 3.00
N SER A 23 8.63 2.49 3.22
CA SER A 23 9.16 1.65 4.31
C SER A 23 10.65 1.39 4.12
N LYS A 24 11.09 1.08 2.89
CA LYS A 24 12.52 0.86 2.58
C LYS A 24 13.36 2.14 2.64
N LYS A 25 12.84 3.26 2.14
CA LYS A 25 13.60 4.51 2.03
C LYS A 25 13.80 5.19 3.38
N PHE A 26 12.79 5.14 4.25
CA PHE A 26 12.80 5.86 5.51
C PHE A 26 12.94 4.94 6.73
N GLY A 27 12.91 3.61 6.55
CA GLY A 27 12.97 2.67 7.67
C GLY A 27 11.82 2.90 8.65
N ILE A 28 10.61 3.13 8.14
CA ILE A 28 9.43 3.32 8.98
C ILE A 28 8.41 2.21 8.75
N LYS A 29 7.60 1.96 9.78
CA LYS A 29 6.43 1.09 9.66
C LYS A 29 5.39 1.76 8.77
N VAL A 30 4.87 1.04 7.79
CA VAL A 30 3.81 1.51 6.90
C VAL A 30 2.66 0.50 6.92
N SER A 31 1.45 0.95 7.25
CA SER A 31 0.24 0.15 7.17
C SER A 31 -0.51 0.48 5.88
N LEU A 32 -0.73 -0.53 5.04
CA LEU A 32 -1.41 -0.44 3.75
C LEU A 32 -2.77 -1.13 3.84
N VAL A 33 -3.82 -0.46 3.37
CA VAL A 33 -5.19 -0.96 3.36
C VAL A 33 -5.78 -0.87 1.96
N HIS A 34 -6.18 -2.01 1.39
CA HIS A 34 -6.94 -2.11 0.15
C HIS A 34 -8.42 -2.30 0.49
N ARG A 35 -9.16 -1.19 0.58
CA ARG A 35 -10.55 -1.16 1.09
C ARG A 35 -11.48 -2.05 0.28
N GLU A 36 -11.41 -1.99 -1.04
CA GLU A 36 -12.30 -2.74 -1.94
C GLU A 36 -12.00 -4.25 -1.92
N GLN A 37 -10.81 -4.66 -1.47
CA GLN A 37 -10.41 -6.06 -1.34
C GLN A 37 -10.49 -6.57 0.11
N ASN A 38 -10.79 -5.71 1.09
CA ASN A 38 -10.69 -6.01 2.52
C ASN A 38 -9.34 -6.64 2.90
N LEU A 39 -8.24 -6.11 2.35
CA LEU A 39 -6.89 -6.57 2.65
C LEU A 39 -6.12 -5.49 3.41
N GLU A 40 -5.42 -5.91 4.45
CA GLU A 40 -4.52 -5.08 5.24
C GLU A 40 -3.13 -5.72 5.27
N GLN A 41 -2.10 -4.91 5.06
CA GLN A 41 -0.71 -5.35 5.06
C GLN A 41 0.17 -4.35 5.80
N GLU A 42 1.05 -4.86 6.65
CA GLU A 42 2.04 -4.05 7.35
C GLU A 42 3.44 -4.29 6.78
N PHE A 43 4.10 -3.20 6.39
CA PHE A 43 5.52 -3.20 6.06
C PHE A 43 6.30 -2.76 7.29
N LYS A 44 7.13 -3.66 7.82
CA LYS A 44 7.98 -3.37 8.99
C LYS A 44 9.20 -2.56 8.56
N SER A 45 9.60 -1.63 9.42
CA SER A 45 10.94 -1.05 9.37
C SER A 45 11.99 -2.15 9.50
N ARG A 46 13.07 -2.03 8.74
CA ARG A 46 14.19 -2.98 8.75
C ARG A 46 15.29 -2.51 9.67
#